data_AF-A0AAT9HZ96-F1
#
_entry.id   AF-A0AAT9HZ96-F1
#
_cell.length_a   1.000
_cell.length_b   1.000
_cell.length_c   1.000
_cell.angle_alpha   90.00
_cell.angle_beta   90.00
_cell.angle_gamma   90.00
#
_symmetry.space_group_name_H-M   'P 1'
#
loop_
_entity.id
_entity.type
_entity.pdbx_description
1 polymer ?
#
loop_
_entity_poly.entity_id
_entity_poly.type
_entity_poly.pdbx_seq_one_letter_code
_entity_poly.pdbx_strand_id
1 'polypeptide(L)' 'MAGSPRRGNLVHTLREAVRRRVTFQKLPSLVPAALGDSAGCLGAGLLALDLLTDTTDPSSPSEVTT' A
#
# COMPACT_ATOMS: atom_id res chain seq x y z
N MET A 1 -16.49 16.48 -23.31
CA MET A 1 -16.24 16.95 -21.93
C MET A 1 -16.39 15.73 -21.03
N ALA A 2 -15.38 15.12 -20.41
CA ALA A 2 -14.27 15.69 -19.67
C ALA A 2 -12.93 15.03 -20.03
N GLY A 3 -11.89 15.84 -20.26
CA GLY A 3 -10.52 15.36 -20.39
C GLY A 3 -9.99 14.91 -19.03
N SER A 4 -9.72 13.61 -18.90
CA SER A 4 -9.09 13.03 -17.71
C SER A 4 -7.65 13.53 -17.58
N PRO A 5 -7.17 13.90 -16.38
CA PRO A 5 -5.87 14.53 -16.23
C PRO A 5 -4.73 13.50 -16.42
N ARG A 6 -3.85 13.80 -17.38
CA ARG A 6 -2.39 13.56 -17.42
C ARG A 6 -1.86 12.42 -16.52
N ARG A 7 -1.87 11.18 -17.03
CA ARG A 7 -1.21 10.00 -16.41
C ARG A 7 0.33 10.06 -16.34
N GLY A 8 0.97 11.11 -16.83
CA GLY A 8 2.44 11.24 -16.83
C GLY A 8 2.92 12.34 -15.89
N ASN A 9 3.60 11.96 -14.81
CA ASN A 9 4.51 12.76 -13.94
C ASN A 9 4.19 12.89 -12.43
N LEU A 10 3.21 12.20 -11.86
CA LEU A 10 2.96 12.32 -10.41
C LEU A 10 4.18 11.89 -9.57
N VAL A 11 4.84 10.80 -9.94
CA VAL A 11 6.04 10.29 -9.23
C VAL A 11 7.20 11.29 -9.30
N HIS A 12 7.32 12.04 -10.39
CA HIS A 12 8.37 13.05 -10.54
C HIS A 12 8.12 14.24 -9.61
N THR A 13 6.91 14.80 -9.62
CA THR A 13 6.54 15.90 -8.69
C THR A 13 6.66 15.46 -7.24
N LEU A 14 6.26 14.22 -6.92
CA LEU A 14 6.40 13.66 -5.59
C LEU A 14 7.88 13.53 -5.18
N ARG A 15 8.76 13.12 -6.10
CA ARG A 15 10.20 13.01 -5.85
C ARG A 15 10.82 14.35 -5.47
N GLU A 16 10.46 15.42 -6.16
CA GLU A 16 10.94 16.76 -5.83
C GLU A 16 10.43 17.25 -4.47
N ALA A 17 9.17 16.95 -4.13
CA ALA A 17 8.62 17.26 -2.82
C ALA A 17 9.33 16.48 -1.69
N VAL A 18 9.60 15.20 -1.91
CA VAL A 18 10.33 14.34 -0.95
C VAL A 18 11.76 14.84 -0.76
N ARG A 19 12.46 15.22 -1.83
CA ARG A 19 13.82 15.76 -1.75
C ARG A 19 13.92 17.02 -0.88
N ARG A 20 12.91 17.88 -0.89
CA ARG A 20 12.87 19.08 -0.04
C ARG A 20 12.56 18.79 1.43
N ARG A 21 11.94 17.65 1.74
CA ARG A 21 11.49 17.29 3.10
C ARG A 21 12.41 16.30 3.81
N VAL A 22 13.21 15.52 3.08
CA VAL A 22 14.15 14.58 3.66
C VAL A 22 15.31 15.34 4.29
N THR A 23 15.31 15.44 5.61
CA THR A 23 16.43 15.96 6.40
C THR A 23 17.26 14.79 6.94
N PHE A 24 18.57 14.80 6.68
CA PHE A 24 19.57 13.84 7.19
C PHE A 24 19.50 12.38 6.71
N GLN A 25 18.44 11.97 5.99
CA GLN A 25 18.35 10.62 5.42
C GLN A 25 18.75 10.61 3.94
N LYS A 26 19.24 9.46 3.45
CA LYS A 26 19.50 9.27 2.01
C LYS A 26 18.18 9.32 1.24
N LEU A 27 18.18 9.99 0.08
CA LEU A 27 16.99 10.08 -0.76
C LEU A 27 16.51 8.68 -1.19
N PRO A 28 15.25 8.29 -0.87
CA PRO A 28 14.73 6.98 -1.25
C PRO A 28 14.36 6.90 -2.74
N SER A 29 14.36 5.68 -3.30
CA SER A 29 13.87 5.42 -4.65
C SER A 29 12.34 5.32 -4.67
N LEU A 30 11.67 6.33 -5.26
CA LEU A 30 10.23 6.27 -5.50
C LEU A 30 9.94 5.52 -6.81
N VAL A 31 9.25 4.39 -6.71
CA VAL A 31 8.83 3.54 -7.83
C VAL A 31 7.30 3.40 -7.80
N PRO A 32 6.63 3.39 -8.96
CA PRO A 32 5.20 3.10 -9.01
C PRO A 32 4.93 1.68 -8.49
N ALA A 33 3.73 1.47 -7.96
CA ALA A 33 3.30 0.14 -7.53
C ALA A 33 3.33 -0.81 -8.74
N ALA A 34 3.95 -1.99 -8.57
CA ALA A 34 4.03 -2.99 -9.64
C ALA A 34 2.64 -3.44 -10.11
N LEU A 35 1.67 -3.47 -9.19
CA LEU A 35 0.26 -3.82 -9.45
C LEU A 35 -0.62 -2.59 -9.76
N GLY A 36 -0.01 -1.41 -9.91
CA GLY A 36 -0.70 -0.16 -10.22
C GLY A 36 -1.77 0.22 -9.19
N ASP A 37 -2.87 0.81 -9.68
CA ASP A 37 -3.95 1.36 -8.85
C ASP A 37 -4.70 0.28 -8.05
N SER A 38 -4.60 -0.98 -8.44
CA SER A 38 -5.27 -2.11 -7.78
C SER A 38 -4.46 -2.74 -6.64
N ALA A 39 -3.22 -2.28 -6.40
CA ALA A 39 -2.35 -2.85 -5.38
C ALA A 39 -3.00 -2.87 -3.98
N GLY A 40 -3.79 -1.84 -3.64
CA GLY A 40 -4.49 -1.76 -2.36
C GLY A 40 -5.58 -2.83 -2.20
N CYS A 41 -6.44 -3.01 -3.21
CA CYS A 41 -7.51 -4.01 -3.16
C CYS A 41 -6.96 -5.43 -3.12
N LEU A 42 -5.89 -5.70 -3.88
CA LEU A 42 -5.23 -7.02 -3.86
C LEU A 42 -4.60 -7.30 -2.49
N GLY A 43 -3.94 -6.32 -1.89
CA GLY A 43 -3.39 -6.44 -0.54
C GLY A 43 -4.46 -6.72 0.52
N ALA A 44 -5.62 -6.04 0.43
CA ALA A 44 -6.73 -6.28 1.35
C ALA A 44 -7.29 -7.71 1.25
N GLY A 45 -7.38 -8.27 0.04
CA GLY A 45 -7.79 -9.66 -0.16
C GLY A 45 -6.79 -10.66 0.44
N LEU A 46 -5.49 -10.39 0.30
CA LEU A 46 -4.44 -11.22 0.91
C LEU A 46 -4.51 -11.18 2.44
N LEU A 47 -4.73 -10.01 3.05
CA LEU A 47 -4.91 -9.88 4.50
C LEU A 47 -6.15 -10.61 5.01
N ALA A 48 -7.27 -10.56 4.27
CA ALA A 48 -8.46 -11.31 4.63
C ALA A 48 -8.21 -12.83 4.59
N LEU A 49 -7.43 -13.31 3.62
CA LEU A 49 -7.03 -14.71 3.54
C LEU A 49 -6.10 -15.12 4.69
N ASP A 50 -5.17 -14.25 5.07
CA ASP A 50 -4.26 -14.45 6.21
C ASP A 50 -5.05 -14.67 7.51
N LEU A 51 -6.01 -13.78 7.79
CA LEU A 51 -6.90 -13.87 8.95
C LEU A 51 -7.77 -15.13 8.96
N LEU A 52 -8.29 -15.54 7.80
CA LEU A 52 -9.06 -16.78 7.68
C LEU A 52 -8.18 -18.00 7.96
N THR A 53 -6.92 -17.96 7.53
CA THR A 53 -5.95 -19.03 7.78
C THR A 53 -5.62 -19.12 9.28
N ASP A 54 -5.35 -17.98 9.91
CA ASP A 54 -5.06 -17.90 11.35
C ASP A 54 -6.24 -18.30 12.24
N THR A 55 -7.46 -17.93 11.86
CA THR A 55 -8.69 -18.28 12.60
C THR A 55 -9.05 -19.76 12.45
N THR A 56 -8.68 -20.37 11.32
CA THR A 56 -8.94 -21.79 11.06
C THR A 56 -7.89 -22.70 11.70
N ASP A 57 -6.78 -22.14 12.19
CA ASP A 57 -5.82 -22.90 13.00
C ASP A 57 -6.46 -23.23 14.37
N PRO A 58 -6.73 -24.51 14.67
CA PRO A 58 -7.39 -24.91 15.91
C PRO A 58 -6.55 -24.64 17.17
N SER A 59 -5.29 -24.22 17.03
CA SER A 59 -4.43 -23.81 18.14
C SER A 59 -4.60 -22.34 18.54
N SER A 60 -5.37 -21.55 17.81
CA SER A 60 -5.61 -20.13 18.10
C SER A 60 -6.56 -19.98 19.30
N PRO A 61 -6.14 -19.36 20.42
CA PRO A 61 -6.99 -19.20 21.60
C PRO A 61 -8.09 -18.17 21.30
N SER A 62 -9.22 -18.63 20.78
CA SER A 62 -10.40 -17.79 20.60
C SER A 62 -10.87 -17.27 21.95
N GLU A 63 -11.00 -15.95 22.01
CA GLU A 63 -11.28 -15.15 23.20
C GLU A 63 -12.59 -15.57 23.88
N VAL A 64 -12.52 -15.87 25.19
CA VAL A 64 -13.69 -16.12 26.04
C VAL A 64 -14.43 -14.79 26.23
N THR A 65 -15.64 -14.68 25.66
CA THR A 65 -16.50 -13.51 25.89
C THR A 65 -17.45 -13.83 27.04
N THR A 66 -17.30 -13.12 28.15
CA THR A 66 -18.16 -13.15 29.37
C THR A 66 -19.29 -12.15 29.24
#